data_AF-E3TEQ8-F1
#
_entry.id   AF-E3TEQ8-F1
#
_cell.length_a   1.000
_cell.length_b   1.000
_cell.length_c   1.000
_cell.angle_alpha   90.00
_cell.angle_beta   90.00
_cell.angle_gamma   90.00
#
_symmetry.space_group_name_H-M   'P 1'
#
loop_
_entity.id
_entity.type
_entity.pdbx_description
1 polymer ?
#
loop_
_entity_poly.entity_id
_entity_poly.type
_entity_poly.pdbx_seq_one_letter_code
_entity_poly.pdbx_strand_id
1 'polypeptide(L)'
;MSGYTAEEKLRLQQLTSLRRRWLKDQELSAREPATKPAAPGRVQAFWSSFLQPQSLWRIYAFKAYNVGAFALTRVLIPAWVVHYYVKYHLSRKPYSVVELKPRLFPGDTILETGEVVPELPETHGHAHH
;
A
#
# COMPACT_ATOMS: atom_id res chain seq x y z
N MET A 1 -39.20 31.60 -44.62
CA MET A 1 -38.26 31.31 -43.52
C MET A 1 -38.40 32.41 -42.48
N SER A 2 -39.35 32.30 -41.56
CA SER A 2 -39.54 33.35 -40.55
C SER A 2 -38.48 33.19 -39.47
N GLY A 3 -37.50 34.09 -39.47
CA GLY A 3 -36.58 34.23 -38.34
C GLY A 3 -37.28 34.82 -37.12
N TYR A 4 -36.50 35.01 -36.05
CA TYR A 4 -36.97 35.60 -34.80
C TYR A 4 -37.67 36.95 -35.01
N THR A 5 -38.80 37.12 -34.31
CA THR A 5 -39.50 38.41 -34.17
C THR A 5 -38.61 39.42 -33.40
N ALA A 6 -38.93 40.71 -33.52
CA ALA A 6 -38.14 41.75 -32.88
C ALA A 6 -38.11 41.60 -31.34
N GLU A 7 -39.22 41.20 -30.74
CA GLU A 7 -39.33 40.96 -29.30
C GLU A 7 -38.51 39.74 -28.85
N GLU A 8 -38.55 38.65 -29.60
CA GLU A 8 -37.73 37.46 -29.32
C GLU A 8 -36.23 37.77 -29.38
N LYS A 9 -35.81 38.59 -30.37
CA LYS A 9 -34.42 39.05 -30.46
C LYS A 9 -34.01 39.90 -29.26
N LEU A 10 -34.87 40.83 -28.84
CA LEU A 10 -34.63 41.67 -27.67
C LEU A 10 -34.55 40.83 -26.39
N ARG A 11 -35.47 39.88 -26.22
CA ARG A 11 -35.48 38.94 -25.09
C ARG A 11 -34.24 38.06 -25.05
N LEU A 12 -33.80 37.52 -26.20
CA LEU A 12 -32.58 36.72 -26.30
C LEU A 12 -31.34 37.54 -25.94
N GLN A 13 -31.25 38.79 -26.38
CA GLN A 13 -30.14 39.68 -26.00
C GLN A 13 -30.13 39.96 -24.50
N GLN A 14 -31.29 40.23 -23.90
CA GLN A 14 -31.42 40.42 -22.45
C GLN A 14 -30.96 39.18 -21.68
N LEU A 15 -31.47 37.99 -22.03
CA LEU A 15 -31.07 36.72 -21.40
C LEU A 15 -29.59 36.43 -21.58
N THR A 16 -29.03 36.70 -22.76
CA THR A 16 -27.59 36.51 -23.03
C THR A 16 -26.75 37.43 -22.16
N SER A 17 -27.19 38.69 -21.96
CA SER A 17 -26.48 39.65 -21.12
C SER A 17 -26.48 39.24 -19.64
N LEU A 18 -27.61 38.75 -19.14
CA LEU A 18 -27.74 38.22 -17.78
C LEU A 18 -26.90 36.95 -17.60
N ARG A 19 -26.93 36.05 -18.59
CA ARG A 19 -26.14 34.81 -18.56
C ARG A 19 -24.64 35.09 -18.50
N ARG A 20 -24.13 36.06 -19.25
CA ARG A 20 -22.71 36.44 -19.23
C ARG A 20 -22.28 37.00 -17.87
N ARG A 21 -23.12 37.83 -17.23
CA ARG A 21 -22.84 38.35 -15.88
C ARG A 21 -22.86 37.24 -14.85
N TRP A 22 -23.88 36.38 -14.88
CA TRP A 22 -23.97 35.23 -13.98
C TRP A 22 -22.74 34.32 -14.11
N LEU A 23 -22.30 34.01 -15.33
CA LEU A 23 -21.10 33.20 -15.54
C LEU A 23 -19.83 33.87 -14.99
N LYS A 24 -19.73 35.19 -15.10
CA LYS A 24 -18.62 35.96 -14.52
C LYS A 24 -18.68 35.96 -12.98
N ASP A 25 -19.87 36.01 -12.40
CA ASP A 25 -20.05 35.94 -10.93
C ASP A 25 -19.74 34.53 -10.36
N GLN A 26 -19.67 33.51 -11.22
CA GLN A 26 -19.20 32.17 -10.82
C GLN A 26 -17.66 32.04 -10.82
N GLU A 27 -16.92 33.04 -11.31
CA GLU A 27 -15.47 33.05 -11.21
C GLU A 27 -15.08 33.27 -9.74
N LEU A 28 -14.66 32.20 -9.06
CA LEU A 28 -14.20 32.30 -7.68
C LEU A 28 -12.87 33.05 -7.61
N SER A 29 -12.75 33.95 -6.65
CA SER A 29 -11.47 34.56 -6.31
C SER A 29 -10.56 33.52 -5.65
N ALA A 30 -9.23 33.68 -5.79
CA ALA A 30 -8.26 32.77 -5.18
C ALA A 30 -8.34 32.67 -3.63
N ARG A 31 -9.13 33.54 -2.98
CA ARG A 31 -9.35 33.52 -1.53
C ARG A 31 -10.63 32.78 -1.21
N GLU A 32 -10.51 31.48 -0.98
CA GLU A 32 -11.57 30.68 -0.40
C GLU A 32 -11.45 30.66 1.12
N PRO A 33 -12.58 30.66 1.87
CA PRO A 33 -12.55 30.44 3.31
C PRO A 33 -12.11 29.00 3.58
N ALA A 34 -10.81 28.79 3.73
CA ALA A 34 -10.25 27.50 4.10
C ALA A 34 -10.53 27.22 5.59
N THR A 35 -11.01 26.02 5.89
CA THR A 35 -11.04 25.53 7.26
C THR A 35 -9.61 25.48 7.80
N LYS A 36 -9.42 25.93 9.05
CA LYS A 36 -8.11 25.83 9.69
C LYS A 36 -7.67 24.36 9.75
N PRO A 37 -6.44 24.02 9.35
CA PRO A 37 -5.95 22.66 9.45
C PRO A 37 -5.89 22.22 10.92
N ALA A 38 -6.14 20.94 11.18
CA ALA A 38 -5.94 20.37 12.51
C ALA A 38 -4.49 20.55 12.97
N ALA A 39 -4.29 20.83 14.25
CA ALA A 39 -2.95 21.01 14.80
C ALA A 39 -2.16 19.70 14.64
N PRO A 40 -0.94 19.73 14.09
CA PRO A 40 -0.13 18.53 13.93
C PRO A 40 0.21 17.94 15.30
N GLY A 41 0.22 16.61 15.39
CA GLY A 41 0.70 15.92 16.59
C GLY A 41 2.17 16.22 16.87
N ARG A 42 2.66 16.01 18.11
CA ARG A 42 4.05 16.38 18.51
C ARG A 42 5.13 15.82 17.57
N VAL A 43 5.00 14.55 17.17
CA VAL A 43 5.95 13.89 16.26
C VAL A 43 5.85 14.46 14.85
N GLN A 44 4.64 14.73 14.37
CA GLN A 44 4.41 15.34 13.07
C GLN A 44 4.92 16.78 13.02
N ALA A 45 4.71 17.56 14.09
CA ALA A 45 5.25 18.90 14.26
C ALA A 45 6.78 18.88 14.21
N PHE A 46 7.42 18.00 14.98
CA PHE A 46 8.87 17.80 14.93
C PHE A 46 9.38 17.51 13.51
N TRP A 47 8.79 16.53 12.82
CA TRP A 47 9.23 16.19 11.46
C TRP A 47 8.95 17.32 10.47
N SER A 48 7.83 18.04 10.60
CA SER A 48 7.54 19.19 9.74
C SER A 48 8.55 20.32 9.93
N SER A 49 8.97 20.60 11.16
CA SER A 49 10.04 21.55 11.47
C SER A 49 11.40 21.05 11.02
N PHE A 50 11.71 19.76 11.21
CA PHE A 50 12.97 19.16 10.78
C PHE A 50 13.13 19.18 9.24
N LEU A 51 12.03 19.08 8.50
CA LEU A 51 12.03 19.12 7.03
C LEU A 51 12.17 20.54 6.45
N GLN A 52 12.07 21.59 7.26
CA GLN A 52 12.43 22.96 6.89
C GLN A 52 13.85 23.27 7.39
N PRO A 53 14.88 23.51 6.54
CA PRO A 53 14.94 23.55 5.08
C PRO A 53 15.00 22.17 4.40
N GLN A 54 14.51 22.10 3.15
CA GLN A 54 14.42 20.87 2.36
C GLN A 54 15.78 20.42 1.78
N SER A 55 16.67 19.94 2.65
CA SER A 55 17.90 19.28 2.18
C SER A 55 17.66 17.81 1.82
N LEU A 56 18.41 17.30 0.84
CA LEU A 56 18.28 15.90 0.39
C LEU A 56 18.49 14.91 1.54
N TRP A 57 19.49 15.14 2.40
CA TRP A 57 19.75 14.32 3.59
C TRP A 57 18.53 14.21 4.52
N ARG A 58 17.88 15.34 4.83
CA ARG A 58 16.70 15.38 5.72
C ARG A 58 15.52 14.61 5.13
N ILE A 59 15.32 14.73 3.81
CA ILE A 59 14.28 13.99 3.10
C ILE A 59 14.56 12.49 3.13
N TYR A 60 15.80 12.05 2.85
CA TYR A 60 16.16 10.64 2.91
C TYR A 60 16.05 10.06 4.32
N ALA A 61 16.45 10.81 5.35
CA ALA A 61 16.29 10.41 6.75
C ALA A 61 14.80 10.23 7.12
N PHE A 62 13.94 11.17 6.71
CA PHE A 62 12.50 11.06 6.94
C PHE A 62 11.87 9.88 6.18
N LYS A 63 12.32 9.61 4.94
CA LYS A 63 11.90 8.43 4.18
C LYS A 63 12.29 7.14 4.90
N ALA A 64 13.53 7.02 5.36
CA ALA A 64 14.01 5.86 6.10
C ALA A 64 13.19 5.65 7.40
N TYR A 65 12.90 6.73 8.13
CA TYR A 65 12.02 6.68 9.30
C TYR A 65 10.63 6.14 8.95
N ASN A 66 9.99 6.67 7.89
CA ASN A 66 8.65 6.22 7.51
C ASN A 66 8.62 4.76 7.06
N VAL A 67 9.62 4.31 6.30
CA VAL A 67 9.75 2.91 5.90
C VAL A 67 9.97 2.02 7.13
N GLY A 68 10.82 2.45 8.08
CA GLY A 68 11.04 1.74 9.33
C GLY A 68 9.77 1.64 10.19
N ALA A 69 9.04 2.75 10.35
CA ALA A 69 7.77 2.77 11.07
C ALA A 69 6.72 1.88 10.40
N PHE A 70 6.65 1.88 9.06
CA PHE A 70 5.78 0.98 8.31
C PHE A 70 6.16 -0.48 8.52
N ALA A 71 7.43 -0.84 8.37
CA ALA A 71 7.90 -2.21 8.57
C ALA A 71 7.58 -2.72 9.98
N LEU A 72 7.82 -1.90 11.01
CA LEU A 72 7.51 -2.25 12.38
C LEU A 72 6.00 -2.46 12.59
N THR A 73 5.19 -1.46 12.20
CA THR A 73 3.76 -1.43 12.54
C THR A 73 2.89 -2.33 11.66
N ARG A 74 3.24 -2.48 10.38
CA ARG A 74 2.43 -3.22 9.40
C ARG A 74 2.97 -4.59 9.06
N VAL A 75 4.23 -4.90 9.39
CA VAL A 75 4.83 -6.20 9.08
C VAL A 75 5.22 -6.92 10.37
N LEU A 76 6.13 -6.34 11.17
CA LEU A 76 6.72 -7.04 12.31
C LEU A 76 5.72 -7.33 13.43
N ILE A 77 4.95 -6.33 13.86
CA ILE A 77 3.96 -6.51 14.93
C ILE A 77 2.88 -7.54 14.51
N PRO A 78 2.23 -7.43 13.33
CA PRO A 78 1.29 -8.44 12.88
C PRO A 78 1.91 -9.83 12.75
N ALA A 79 3.13 -9.95 12.19
CA ALA A 79 3.83 -11.22 12.07
C ALA A 79 4.07 -11.87 13.44
N TRP A 80 4.48 -11.08 14.45
CA TRP A 80 4.63 -11.58 15.83
C TRP A 80 3.30 -12.04 16.44
N VAL A 81 2.21 -11.28 16.21
CA VAL A 81 0.88 -11.67 16.69
C VAL A 81 0.42 -12.98 16.04
N VAL A 82 0.57 -13.12 14.72
CA VAL A 82 0.24 -14.37 14.01
C VAL A 82 1.12 -15.52 14.50
N HIS A 83 2.42 -15.30 14.62
CA HIS A 83 3.34 -16.33 15.12
C HIS A 83 2.97 -16.79 16.54
N TYR A 84 2.66 -15.86 17.44
CA TYR A 84 2.18 -16.15 18.78
C TYR A 84 0.89 -16.97 18.76
N TYR A 85 -0.07 -16.58 17.92
CA TYR A 85 -1.34 -17.29 17.77
C TYR A 85 -1.12 -18.73 17.25
N VAL A 86 -0.30 -18.90 16.21
CA VAL A 86 0.04 -20.22 15.68
C VAL A 86 0.67 -21.09 16.77
N LYS A 87 1.69 -20.57 17.47
CA LYS A 87 2.46 -21.29 18.47
C LYS A 87 1.62 -21.77 19.66
N TYR A 88 0.75 -20.91 20.19
CA TYR A 88 0.06 -21.20 21.46
C TYR A 88 -1.42 -21.60 21.31
N HIS A 89 -2.07 -21.31 20.19
CA HIS A 89 -3.49 -21.58 19.99
C HIS A 89 -3.74 -22.65 18.93
N LEU A 90 -3.10 -22.52 17.76
CA LEU A 90 -3.25 -23.51 16.69
C LEU A 90 -2.49 -24.78 17.07
N SER A 91 -1.17 -24.75 17.22
CA SER A 91 -0.34 -25.95 17.43
C SER A 91 -0.69 -26.79 18.67
N ARG A 92 -1.45 -26.25 19.63
CA ARG A 92 -1.97 -27.02 20.78
C ARG A 92 -3.17 -27.91 20.44
N LYS A 93 -3.84 -27.67 19.31
CA LYS A 93 -4.98 -28.45 18.83
C LYS A 93 -4.48 -29.53 17.86
N PRO A 94 -4.87 -30.79 18.04
CA PRO A 94 -4.46 -31.86 17.12
C PRO A 94 -4.98 -31.56 15.71
N TYR A 95 -4.15 -31.82 14.70
CA TYR A 95 -4.45 -31.64 13.27
C TYR A 95 -4.82 -30.22 12.81
N SER A 96 -4.59 -29.18 13.62
CA SER A 96 -4.85 -27.80 13.19
C SER A 96 -3.85 -27.29 12.16
N VAL A 97 -2.62 -27.81 12.22
CA VAL A 97 -1.54 -27.52 11.28
C VAL A 97 -1.02 -28.88 10.85
N VAL A 98 -1.24 -29.24 9.58
CA VAL A 98 -0.76 -30.49 8.99
C VAL A 98 0.28 -30.12 7.96
N GLU A 99 1.52 -30.50 8.22
CA GLU A 99 2.64 -30.29 7.31
C GLU A 99 2.84 -31.54 6.45
N LEU A 100 3.21 -31.32 5.18
CA LEU A 100 3.66 -32.40 4.32
C LEU A 100 5.04 -32.85 4.78
N LYS A 101 5.26 -34.16 4.87
CA LYS A 101 6.57 -34.70 5.21
C LYS A 101 7.62 -34.18 4.21
N PRO A 102 8.83 -33.81 4.67
CA PRO A 102 9.90 -33.36 3.78
C PRO A 102 10.26 -34.47 2.79
N ARG A 103 10.71 -34.08 1.60
CA ARG A 103 11.22 -35.02 0.60
C ARG A 103 12.57 -35.54 1.06
N LEU A 104 12.77 -36.85 0.96
CA LEU A 104 14.03 -37.52 1.27
C LEU A 104 14.69 -37.94 -0.05
N PHE A 105 15.97 -37.66 -0.17
CA PHE A 105 16.80 -38.08 -1.30
C PHE A 105 17.86 -39.09 -0.86
N PRO A 106 18.34 -39.93 -1.78
CA PRO A 106 19.45 -40.83 -1.51
C PRO A 106 20.68 -40.08 -1.01
N GLY A 107 21.29 -40.56 0.08
CA GLY A 107 22.42 -39.91 0.75
C GLY A 107 22.04 -38.88 1.84
N ASP A 108 20.75 -38.51 1.98
CA ASP A 108 20.30 -37.64 3.07
C ASP A 108 20.38 -38.35 4.43
N THR A 109 20.68 -37.62 5.50
CA THR A 109 20.65 -38.14 6.87
C THR A 109 19.41 -37.63 7.61
N ILE A 110 18.57 -38.54 8.10
CA ILE A 110 17.39 -38.20 8.89
C ILE A 110 17.86 -37.70 10.26
N LEU A 111 17.62 -36.42 10.60
CA LEU A 111 18.10 -35.82 11.85
C LEU A 111 17.57 -36.51 13.12
N GLU A 112 16.36 -37.06 13.06
CA GLU A 112 15.69 -37.70 14.21
C GLU A 112 16.19 -39.13 14.45
N THR A 113 16.53 -39.87 13.40
CA THR A 113 16.91 -41.29 13.47
C THR A 113 18.42 -41.52 13.28
N GLY A 114 19.13 -40.57 12.65
CA GLY A 114 20.53 -40.71 12.25
C GLY A 114 20.77 -41.65 11.06
N GLU A 115 19.71 -42.20 10.48
CA GLU A 115 19.78 -43.11 9.34
C GLU A 115 20.09 -42.35 8.05
N VAL A 116 21.01 -42.89 7.26
CA VAL A 116 21.35 -42.38 5.92
C VAL A 116 20.46 -43.09 4.90
N VAL A 117 19.80 -42.31 4.06
CA VAL A 117 18.94 -42.82 3.00
C VAL A 117 19.81 -43.58 1.99
N PRO A 118 19.52 -44.84 1.68
CA PRO A 118 20.34 -45.64 0.79
C PRO A 118 20.36 -45.08 -0.63
N GLU A 119 21.49 -45.26 -1.31
CA GLU A 119 21.65 -44.90 -2.72
C GLU A 119 20.68 -45.68 -3.61
N LEU A 120 20.28 -45.07 -4.73
CA LEU A 120 19.50 -45.78 -5.74
C LEU A 120 20.37 -46.89 -6.34
N PRO A 121 19.78 -48.06 -6.65
CA PRO A 121 20.52 -49.12 -7.30
C PRO A 121 21.08 -48.62 -8.64
N GLU A 122 22.33 -48.99 -8.96
CA GLU A 122 22.93 -48.64 -10.24
C GLU A 122 22.11 -49.26 -11.38
N THR A 123 21.36 -48.41 -12.09
CA THR A 123 20.73 -48.81 -13.34
C THR A 123 21.79 -48.72 -14.42
N HIS A 124 22.18 -49.85 -15.02
CA HIS A 124 22.99 -49.85 -16.23
C HIS A 124 22.25 -49.07 -17.32
N GLY A 125 22.59 -47.80 -17.50
CA GLY A 125 21.99 -46.96 -18.52
C GLY A 125 22.23 -47.59 -19.88
N HIS A 126 21.16 -47.87 -20.61
CA HIS A 126 21.26 -48.13 -22.04
C HIS A 126 21.74 -46.83 -22.71
N ALA A 127 23.06 -46.67 -22.80
CA ALA A 127 23.67 -45.69 -23.67
C ALA A 127 23.33 -46.13 -25.11
N HIS A 128 22.35 -45.46 -25.71
CA HIS A 128 22.15 -45.51 -27.15
C HIS A 128 23.42 -44.93 -27.80
N HIS A 129 24.15 -45.81 -28.49
CA HIS A 129 25.18 -45.44 -29.46
C HIS A 129 24.60 -44.61 -30.60
#